data_AF-A6NPX6-F1
#
_entry.id   AF-A6NPX6-F1
#
_cell.length_a   1.000
_cell.length_b   1.000
_cell.length_c   1.000
_cell.angle_alpha   90.00
_cell.angle_beta   90.00
_cell.angle_gamma   90.00
#
_symmetry.space_group_name_H-M   'P 1'
#
loop_
_entity.id
_entity.type
_entity.pdbx_description
1 polymer ?
#
loop_
_entity_poly.entity_id
_entity_poly.type
_entity_poly.pdbx_seq_one_letter_code
_entity_poly.pdbx_strand_id
1 'polypeptide(L)'
;MERNCVPSAGRRKTKRKRSKAERLMTLLEMSVEYRTQARVLRRRITDLELQWAGETDTTQRLVLEDRIRILETMWREARDLAVVTERYYDRGYWRNVKYAI
;
A
#
# COMPACT_ATOMS: atom_id res chain seq x y z
N MET A 1 39.57 -27.86 -33.01
CA MET A 1 39.77 -27.82 -31.56
C MET A 1 40.09 -26.38 -31.18
N GLU A 2 39.14 -25.76 -30.46
CA GLU A 2 39.33 -24.81 -29.34
C GLU A 2 40.34 -23.66 -29.52
N ARG A 3 39.92 -22.39 -29.43
CA ARG A 3 39.48 -21.76 -28.19
C ARG A 3 38.64 -20.50 -28.46
N ASN A 4 37.36 -20.54 -28.09
CA ASN A 4 36.53 -19.36 -27.88
C ASN A 4 36.92 -18.71 -26.54
N CYS A 5 37.71 -17.64 -26.57
CA CYS A 5 37.91 -16.77 -25.41
C CYS A 5 36.84 -15.67 -25.40
N VAL A 6 35.81 -15.84 -24.56
CA VAL A 6 34.80 -14.81 -24.29
C VAL A 6 35.41 -13.78 -23.32
N PRO A 7 35.27 -12.46 -23.53
CA PRO A 7 35.74 -11.47 -22.56
C PRO A 7 34.87 -11.50 -21.30
N SER A 8 35.52 -11.65 -20.16
CA SER A 8 34.94 -11.58 -18.82
C SER A 8 34.40 -10.17 -18.55
N ALA A 9 33.09 -10.00 -18.75
CA ALA A 9 32.36 -8.79 -18.36
C ALA A 9 32.36 -8.66 -16.83
N GLY A 10 33.26 -7.81 -16.32
CA GLY A 10 33.28 -7.38 -14.93
C GLY A 10 31.91 -6.83 -14.52
N ARG A 11 31.25 -7.53 -13.59
CA ARG A 11 29.97 -7.16 -12.98
C ARG A 11 30.15 -5.81 -12.29
N ARG A 12 29.86 -4.70 -12.99
CA ARG A 12 29.80 -3.36 -12.38
C ARG A 12 28.74 -3.40 -11.27
N LYS A 13 29.18 -3.48 -10.02
CA LYS A 13 28.30 -3.27 -8.87
C LYS A 13 27.88 -1.80 -8.89
N THR A 14 26.75 -1.50 -9.51
CA THR A 14 26.07 -0.23 -9.35
C THR A 14 25.60 -0.14 -7.90
N LYS A 15 26.45 0.38 -7.01
CA LYS A 15 26.02 0.82 -5.68
C LYS A 15 25.03 1.97 -5.90
N ARG A 16 23.74 1.62 -6.05
CA ARG A 16 22.63 2.57 -5.96
C ARG A 16 22.76 3.22 -4.58
N LYS A 17 23.32 4.44 -4.53
CA LYS A 17 23.30 5.28 -3.33
C LYS A 17 21.82 5.60 -3.09
N ARG A 18 21.16 4.80 -2.27
CA ARG A 18 19.82 5.13 -1.78
C ARG A 18 19.89 6.51 -1.14
N SER A 19 19.07 7.44 -1.59
CA SER A 19 19.06 8.81 -1.08
C SER A 19 18.69 8.78 0.40
N LYS A 20 19.09 9.79 1.19
CA LYS A 20 18.71 9.91 2.61
C LYS A 20 17.18 9.91 2.81
N ALA A 21 16.44 10.39 1.80
CA ALA A 21 14.98 10.34 1.71
C ALA A 21 14.42 8.90 1.55
N GLU A 22 15.17 7.99 0.92
CA GLU A 22 14.82 6.56 0.83
C GLU A 22 15.07 5.80 2.16
N ARG A 23 15.68 6.46 3.17
CA ARG A 23 15.95 5.87 4.50
C ARG A 23 15.13 6.48 5.63
N LEU A 24 14.53 7.66 5.46
CA LEU A 24 13.73 8.32 6.50
C LEU A 24 12.56 9.03 5.83
N MET A 25 11.49 8.29 5.56
CA MET A 25 10.18 8.86 5.22
C MET A 25 9.64 9.61 6.44
N THR A 26 9.20 10.85 6.25
CA THR A 26 8.52 11.61 7.30
C THR A 26 7.09 11.12 7.50
N LEU A 27 6.51 11.34 8.68
CA LEU A 27 5.10 10.98 8.97
C LEU A 27 4.13 11.69 8.01
N LEU A 28 4.45 12.91 7.58
CA LEU A 28 3.66 13.65 6.60
C LEU A 28 3.73 13.00 5.20
N GLU A 29 4.90 12.54 4.76
CA GLU A 29 5.01 11.81 3.49
C GLU A 29 4.29 10.45 3.57
N MET A 30 4.38 9.77 4.72
CA MET A 30 3.60 8.55 4.97
C MET A 30 2.10 8.80 4.90
N SER A 31 1.60 9.96 5.37
CA SER A 31 0.17 10.26 5.28
C SER A 31 -0.30 10.34 3.83
N VAL A 32 0.48 10.98 2.95
CA VAL A 32 0.20 11.07 1.51
C VAL A 32 0.19 9.67 0.87
N GLU A 33 1.14 8.82 1.24
CA GLU A 33 1.21 7.44 0.75
C GLU A 33 -0.02 6.63 1.19
N TYR A 34 -0.39 6.68 2.47
CA TYR A 34 -1.58 5.99 2.97
C TYR A 34 -2.88 6.53 2.35
N ARG A 35 -3.00 7.84 2.07
CA ARG A 35 -4.13 8.39 1.30
C ARG A 35 -4.18 7.80 -0.11
N THR A 36 -3.03 7.65 -0.75
CA THR A 36 -2.93 7.06 -2.09
C THR A 36 -3.34 5.59 -2.07
N GLN A 37 -2.84 4.81 -1.10
CA GLN A 37 -3.24 3.43 -0.89
C GLN A 37 -4.74 3.29 -0.63
N ALA A 38 -5.32 4.14 0.21
CA ALA A 38 -6.77 4.16 0.45
C ALA A 38 -7.57 4.43 -0.85
N ARG A 39 -7.08 5.30 -1.73
CA ARG A 39 -7.74 5.53 -3.04
C ARG A 39 -7.67 4.29 -3.93
N VAL A 40 -6.53 3.61 -3.98
CA VAL A 40 -6.35 2.36 -4.74
C VAL A 40 -7.28 1.26 -4.23
N LEU A 41 -7.32 1.07 -2.90
CA LEU A 41 -8.21 0.10 -2.26
C LEU A 41 -9.68 0.42 -2.57
N ARG A 42 -10.10 1.69 -2.45
CA ARG A 42 -11.48 2.08 -2.76
C ARG A 42 -11.86 1.78 -4.20
N ARG A 43 -10.99 2.09 -5.15
CA ARG A 43 -11.21 1.75 -6.56
C ARG A 43 -11.37 0.24 -6.73
N ARG A 44 -10.49 -0.55 -6.12
CA ARG A 44 -10.55 -2.00 -6.23
C ARG A 44 -11.82 -2.60 -5.62
N ILE A 45 -12.29 -2.06 -4.49
CA ILE A 45 -13.56 -2.45 -3.87
C ILE A 45 -14.70 -2.21 -4.86
N THR A 46 -14.79 -1.01 -5.45
CA THR A 46 -15.84 -0.69 -6.43
C THR A 46 -15.78 -1.59 -7.67
N ASP A 47 -14.59 -1.90 -8.18
CA ASP A 47 -14.45 -2.84 -9.30
C ASP A 47 -14.96 -4.25 -8.94
N LEU A 48 -14.74 -4.71 -7.71
CA LEU A 48 -15.20 -6.01 -7.23
C LEU A 48 -16.71 -6.03 -6.93
N GLU A 49 -17.27 -4.94 -6.41
CA GLU A 49 -18.72 -4.77 -6.22
C GLU A 49 -19.45 -4.87 -7.55
N LEU A 50 -18.91 -4.24 -8.60
CA LEU A 50 -19.45 -4.34 -9.96
C LEU A 50 -19.39 -5.77 -10.51
N GLN A 51 -18.27 -6.48 -10.28
CA GLN A 51 -18.12 -7.88 -10.67
C GLN A 51 -19.13 -8.77 -9.93
N TRP A 52 -19.27 -8.58 -8.61
CA TRP A 52 -20.21 -9.33 -7.78
C TRP A 52 -21.67 -9.14 -8.22
N ALA A 53 -22.03 -7.93 -8.64
CA ALA A 53 -23.37 -7.63 -9.16
C ALA A 53 -23.68 -8.40 -10.46
N GLY A 54 -22.68 -8.60 -11.32
CA GLY A 54 -22.82 -9.35 -12.57
C GLY A 54 -22.64 -10.86 -12.45
N GLU A 55 -22.09 -11.36 -11.35
CA GLU A 55 -21.84 -12.78 -11.14
C GLU A 55 -23.13 -13.54 -10.82
N THR A 56 -23.30 -14.72 -11.40
CA THR A 56 -24.49 -15.57 -11.18
C THR A 56 -24.14 -16.79 -10.31
N ASP A 57 -22.88 -17.24 -10.32
CA ASP A 57 -22.48 -18.34 -9.46
C ASP A 57 -22.41 -17.90 -7.99
N THR A 58 -23.17 -18.61 -7.15
CA THR A 58 -23.22 -18.41 -5.70
C THR A 58 -21.86 -18.60 -5.02
N THR A 59 -21.03 -19.54 -5.50
CA THR A 59 -19.71 -19.79 -4.89
C THR A 59 -18.76 -18.65 -5.20
N GLN A 60 -18.67 -18.22 -6.46
CA GLN A 60 -17.89 -17.04 -6.84
C GLN A 60 -18.35 -15.77 -6.12
N ARG A 61 -19.67 -15.59 -5.93
CA ARG A 61 -20.20 -14.46 -5.15
C ARG A 61 -19.69 -14.43 -3.71
N LEU A 62 -19.67 -15.56 -3.02
CA LEU A 62 -19.15 -15.64 -1.64
C LEU A 62 -17.65 -15.29 -1.57
N VAL A 63 -16.86 -15.75 -2.56
CA VAL A 63 -15.43 -15.41 -2.64
C VAL A 63 -15.22 -13.92 -2.88
N LEU A 64 -16.01 -13.32 -3.77
CA LEU A 64 -15.95 -11.88 -4.04
C LEU A 64 -16.37 -11.06 -2.82
N GLU A 65 -17.40 -11.48 -2.10
CA GLU A 65 -17.89 -10.83 -0.88
C GLU A 65 -16.84 -10.84 0.24
N ASP A 66 -16.21 -11.99 0.51
CA ASP A 66 -15.14 -12.07 1.52
C ASP A 66 -13.96 -11.17 1.14
N ARG A 67 -13.59 -11.16 -0.14
CA ARG A 67 -12.52 -10.30 -0.64
C ARG A 67 -12.86 -8.81 -0.49
N ILE A 68 -14.10 -8.41 -0.79
CA ILE A 68 -14.57 -7.03 -0.58
C ILE A 68 -14.46 -6.68 0.90
N ARG A 69 -14.97 -7.52 1.80
CA ARG A 69 -14.93 -7.29 3.26
C ARG A 69 -13.51 -7.09 3.79
N ILE A 70 -12.55 -7.90 3.35
CA ILE A 70 -11.13 -7.75 3.73
C ILE A 70 -10.59 -6.41 3.23
N LEU A 71 -10.83 -6.07 1.96
CA LEU A 71 -10.34 -4.82 1.38
C LEU A 71 -10.98 -3.58 2.02
N GLU A 72 -12.25 -3.64 2.41
CA GLU A 72 -12.91 -2.57 3.16
C GLU A 72 -12.24 -2.33 4.51
N THR A 73 -11.84 -3.39 5.20
CA THR A 73 -11.11 -3.31 6.46
C THR A 73 -9.76 -2.62 6.24
N MET A 74 -8.99 -3.09 5.26
CA MET A 74 -7.70 -2.48 4.89
C MET A 74 -7.85 -1.01 4.47
N TRP A 75 -8.95 -0.67 3.78
CA TRP A 75 -9.22 0.71 3.37
C TRP A 75 -9.46 1.63 4.58
N ARG A 76 -10.24 1.17 5.56
CA ARG A 76 -10.48 1.91 6.81
C ARG A 76 -9.18 2.11 7.58
N GLU A 77 -8.38 1.05 7.71
CA GLU A 77 -7.07 1.11 8.39
C GLU A 77 -6.10 2.07 7.70
N ALA A 78 -5.95 1.98 6.37
CA ALA A 78 -5.11 2.91 5.61
C ALA A 78 -5.57 4.37 5.76
N ARG A 79 -6.88 4.61 5.77
CA ARG A 79 -7.45 5.95 6.00
C ARG A 79 -7.16 6.45 7.42
N ASP A 80 -7.29 5.60 8.41
CA ASP A 80 -7.01 5.93 9.81
C ASP A 80 -5.52 6.24 10.00
N LEU A 81 -4.63 5.40 9.47
CA LEU A 81 -3.18 5.63 9.48
C LEU A 81 -2.82 6.94 8.82
N ALA A 82 -3.42 7.27 7.67
CA ALA A 82 -3.20 8.56 7.02
C ALA A 82 -3.52 9.74 7.94
N VAL A 83 -4.62 9.68 8.69
CA VAL A 83 -5.02 10.76 9.60
C VAL A 83 -4.07 10.85 10.79
N VAL A 84 -3.67 9.71 11.37
CA VAL A 84 -2.76 9.66 12.52
C VAL A 84 -1.40 10.22 12.15
N THR A 85 -0.84 9.81 11.01
CA THR A 85 0.49 10.28 10.59
C THR A 85 0.47 11.75 10.14
N GLU A 86 -0.63 12.22 9.56
CA GLU A 86 -0.83 13.63 9.21
C GLU A 86 -0.88 14.53 10.45
N ARG A 87 -1.59 14.10 11.50
CA ARG A 87 -1.86 14.90 12.71
C ARG A 87 -0.97 14.58 13.89
N TYR A 88 0.06 13.75 13.70
CA TYR A 88 0.88 13.24 14.79
C TYR A 88 1.48 14.36 15.67
N TYR A 89 1.87 15.49 15.07
CA TYR A 89 2.45 16.63 15.78
C TYR A 89 1.44 17.71 16.18
N ASP A 90 0.15 17.53 15.87
CA ASP A 90 -0.89 18.48 16.27
C ASP A 90 -1.08 18.43 17.79
N ARG A 91 -0.90 19.59 18.44
CA ARG A 91 -0.92 19.76 19.91
C ARG A 91 -2.16 19.24 20.64
N GLY A 92 -3.25 18.93 19.94
CA GLY A 92 -4.51 18.41 20.49
C GLY A 92 -4.88 17.00 20.04
N TYR A 93 -4.11 16.36 19.16
CA TYR A 93 -4.48 15.07 18.57
C TYR A 93 -4.35 13.90 19.56
N TRP A 94 -3.48 14.02 20.57
CA TRP A 94 -3.34 13.05 21.67
C TRP A 94 -4.60 12.90 22.54
N ARG A 95 -5.57 13.82 22.45
CA ARG A 95 -6.89 13.70 23.12
C ARG A 95 -7.87 12.79 22.38
N ASN A 96 -7.52 12.31 21.20
CA ASN A 96 -8.38 11.42 20.43
C ASN A 96 -8.34 10.02 21.04
N VAL A 97 -9.37 9.66 21.81
CA VAL A 97 -9.48 8.39 22.56
C VAL A 97 -9.31 7.16 21.65
N LYS A 98 -9.62 7.27 20.36
CA LYS A 98 -9.43 6.20 19.38
C LYS A 98 -7.95 5.81 19.17
N TYR A 99 -7.01 6.74 19.41
CA TYR A 99 -5.59 6.55 19.13
C TYR A 99 -4.67 6.91 20.31
N ALA A 100 -5.23 7.41 21.41
CA ALA A 100 -4.52 7.57 22.68
C ALA A 100 -4.33 6.18 23.30
N ILE A 101 -3.08 5.78 23.49
CA ILE A 101 -2.67 4.50 24.09
C ILE A 101 -2.44 4.70 25.59
#